data_AF-A0A661RGF5-F1
#
_entry.id   AF-A0A661RGF5-F1
#
_cell.length_a   1.000
_cell.length_b   1.000
_cell.length_c   1.000
_cell.angle_alpha   90.00
_cell.angle_beta   90.00
_cell.angle_gamma   90.00
#
_symmetry.space_group_name_H-M   'P 1'
#
loop_
_entity.id
_entity.type
_entity.pdbx_description
1 polymer ?
#
loop_
_entity_poly.entity_id
_entity_poly.type
_entity_poly.pdbx_seq_one_letter_code
_entity_poly.pdbx_strand_id
1 'polypeptide(L)' 'MLDDPEEQTRTVIGCKRLLVAIFYPEAYEALTALERDPTEANKVRFERELLKIKEMRTKGNRKRGVVELSD' A
#
# COMPACT_ATOMS: atom_id res chain seq x y z
N MET A 1 -0.39 -17.65 -20.99
CA MET A 1 0.01 -17.25 -19.61
C MET A 1 1.08 -16.18 -19.79
N LEU A 2 1.38 -15.35 -18.78
CA LEU A 2 2.53 -14.43 -18.94
C LEU A 2 3.79 -15.30 -18.87
N ASP A 3 4.45 -15.53 -20.01
CA ASP A 3 5.51 -16.52 -20.14
C ASP A 3 6.88 -15.99 -19.63
N ASP A 4 6.96 -14.71 -19.30
CA ASP A 4 8.11 -14.07 -18.69
C ASP A 4 7.81 -13.74 -17.20
N PRO A 5 8.57 -14.30 -16.23
CA PRO A 5 8.40 -14.00 -14.81
C PRO A 5 8.63 -12.51 -14.48
N GLU A 6 9.43 -11.79 -15.27
CA GLU A 6 9.61 -10.34 -15.12
C GLU A 6 8.34 -9.58 -15.53
N GLU A 7 7.69 -10.00 -16.62
CA GLU A 7 6.43 -9.42 -17.08
C GLU A 7 5.30 -9.67 -16.07
N GLN A 8 5.19 -10.89 -15.53
CA GLN A 8 4.23 -11.20 -14.47
C GLN A 8 4.48 -10.35 -13.21
N THR A 9 5.73 -10.14 -12.83
CA THR A 9 6.10 -9.30 -11.69
C THR A 9 5.69 -7.84 -11.92
N ARG A 10 5.97 -7.29 -13.11
CA ARG A 10 5.55 -5.92 -13.48
C ARG A 10 4.03 -5.77 -13.48
N THR A 11 3.28 -6.73 -14.01
CA THR A 11 1.81 -6.72 -13.99
C THR A 11 1.25 -6.77 -12.57
N VAL A 12 1.78 -7.63 -11.70
CA VAL A 12 1.36 -7.72 -10.29
C VAL A 12 1.67 -6.42 -9.55
N ILE A 13 2.84 -5.81 -9.77
CA ILE A 13 3.20 -4.50 -9.20
C ILE A 13 2.25 -3.42 -9.70
N GLY A 14 1.93 -3.40 -11.01
CA GLY A 14 0.97 -2.48 -11.61
C GLY A 14 -0.44 -2.62 -11.01
N CYS A 15 -0.95 -3.84 -10.86
CA CYS A 15 -2.24 -4.11 -10.22
C CYS A 15 -2.24 -3.68 -8.74
N LYS A 16 -1.15 -3.92 -8.01
CA LYS A 16 -1.01 -3.45 -6.62
C LYS A 16 -1.01 -1.92 -6.54
N ARG A 17 -0.30 -1.23 -7.43
CA ARG A 17 -0.31 0.24 -7.53
C ARG A 17 -1.71 0.76 -7.84
N LEU A 18 -2.42 0.13 -8.78
CA LEU A 18 -3.80 0.50 -9.13
C LEU A 18 -4.77 0.30 -7.95
N LEU A 19 -4.66 -0.80 -7.21
CA LEU A 19 -5.48 -1.05 -6.03
C LEU A 19 -5.19 -0.03 -4.92
N VAL A 20 -3.92 0.35 -4.71
CA VAL A 20 -3.56 1.42 -3.77
C VAL A 20 -4.14 2.76 -4.24
N ALA A 21 -4.07 3.09 -5.53
CA ALA A 21 -4.68 4.31 -6.07
C ALA A 21 -6.20 4.37 -5.86
N ILE A 22 -6.91 3.25 -6.04
CA ILE A 22 -8.38 3.18 -5.90
C ILE A 22 -8.80 3.24 -4.43
N PHE A 23 -8.20 2.42 -3.57
CA PHE A 23 -8.66 2.27 -2.18
C PHE A 23 -7.99 3.25 -1.20
N TYR A 24 -6.79 3.74 -1.54
CA TYR A 24 -5.95 4.56 -0.67
C TYR A 24 -5.25 5.69 -1.48
N PRO A 25 -6.01 6.62 -2.08
CA PRO A 25 -5.47 7.65 -2.96
C PRO A 25 -4.40 8.53 -2.30
N GLU A 26 -4.56 8.89 -1.02
CA GLU A 26 -3.55 9.65 -0.25
C GLU A 26 -2.21 8.89 -0.14
N ALA A 27 -2.26 7.57 0.04
CA ALA A 27 -1.07 6.72 0.10
C ALA A 27 -0.41 6.58 -1.28
N TYR A 28 -1.21 6.52 -2.34
CA TYR A 28 -0.70 6.52 -3.72
C TYR A 28 -0.01 7.83 -4.08
N GLU A 29 -0.59 8.97 -3.72
CA GLU A 29 0.03 10.28 -3.90
C GLU A 29 1.34 10.41 -3.12
N ALA A 30 1.36 9.94 -1.86
CA ALA A 30 2.56 9.95 -1.04
C ALA A 30 3.67 9.05 -1.61
N LEU A 31 3.31 7.85 -2.12
CA LEU A 31 4.25 6.98 -2.83
C LEU A 31 4.79 7.63 -4.10
N THR A 32 3.92 8.25 -4.91
CA THR A 32 4.32 8.93 -6.15
C THR A 32 5.27 10.09 -5.87
N ALA A 33 5.01 10.87 -4.80
CA ALA A 33 5.90 11.93 -4.36
C ALA A 33 7.26 11.40 -3.91
N LEU A 34 7.29 10.29 -3.18
CA LEU A 34 8.52 9.62 -2.74
C LEU A 34 9.32 9.02 -3.90
N GLU A 35 8.66 8.40 -4.88
CA GLU A 35 9.30 7.86 -6.09
C GLU A 35 9.91 8.97 -6.96
N ARG A 36 9.28 10.14 -7.00
CA ARG A 36 9.77 11.30 -7.74
C ARG A 36 10.91 12.03 -7.00
N ASP A 37 10.81 12.15 -5.68
CA ASP A 37 11.73 12.90 -4.83
C ASP A 37 11.96 12.16 -3.49
N PRO A 38 13.07 11.41 -3.32
CA PRO A 38 13.29 10.51 -2.21
C PRO A 38 13.81 11.23 -0.94
N THR A 39 13.14 12.30 -0.54
CA THR A 39 13.47 13.03 0.70
C THR A 39 12.90 12.33 1.93
N GLU A 40 13.54 12.56 3.09
CA GLU A 40 13.05 12.04 4.38
C GLU A 40 11.63 12.55 4.69
N ALA A 41 11.29 13.77 4.27
CA ALA A 41 9.95 14.32 4.43
C ALA A 41 8.89 13.52 3.65
N ASN A 42 9.18 13.16 2.39
CA ASN A 42 8.27 12.34 1.57
C ASN A 42 8.17 10.91 2.11
N LYS A 43 9.27 10.37 2.66
CA LYS A 43 9.28 9.05 3.29
C LYS A 43 8.39 9.03 4.54
N VAL A 44 8.55 9.99 5.45
CA VAL A 44 7.70 10.13 6.64
C VAL A 44 6.23 10.32 6.26
N ARG A 45 5.94 11.09 5.21
CA ARG A 45 4.57 11.25 4.69
C ARG A 45 4.00 9.90 4.23
N PHE A 46 4.74 9.13 3.44
CA PHE A 46 4.30 7.81 2.98
C PHE A 46 4.10 6.81 4.13
N GLU A 47 5.03 6.75 5.09
CA GLU A 47 4.92 5.89 6.27
C GLU A 47 3.66 6.21 7.11
N ARG A 48 3.30 7.49 7.25
CA ARG A 48 2.06 7.90 7.93
C ARG A 48 0.81 7.38 7.22
N GLU A 49 0.77 7.43 5.89
CA GLU A 49 -0.34 6.88 5.12
C GLU A 49 -0.44 5.36 5.28
N LEU A 50 0.69 4.64 5.32
CA LEU A 50 0.72 3.21 5.61
C LEU A 50 0.17 2.88 7.01
N LEU A 51 0.51 3.69 8.01
CA LEU A 51 -0.04 3.54 9.37
C LEU A 51 -1.56 3.73 9.39
N LYS A 52 -2.11 4.72 8.69
CA LYS A 52 -3.57 4.90 8.55
C LYS A 52 -4.24 3.67 7.92
N ILE A 53 -3.64 3.09 6.87
CA ILE A 53 -4.15 1.87 6.23
C ILE A 53 -4.18 0.71 7.23
N LYS A 54 -3.09 0.53 7.99
CA LYS A 54 -3.02 -0.49 9.05
C LYS A 54 -4.10 -0.28 10.10
N GLU A 55 -4.29 0.94 10.58
CA GLU A 55 -5.35 1.26 11.54
C GLU A 55 -6.75 0.97 11.01
N MET A 56 -7.04 1.29 9.75
CA MET A 56 -8.34 0.99 9.13
C MET A 56 -8.59 -0.52 9.09
N ARG A 57 -7.56 -1.32 8.79
CA ARG A 57 -7.65 -2.79 8.85
C ARG A 57 -7.89 -3.28 10.27
N THR A 58 -7.16 -2.78 11.26
CA THR A 58 -7.33 -3.17 12.67
C THR A 58 -8.70 -2.76 13.22
N LYS A 59 -9.21 -1.55 12.92
CA LYS A 59 -10.56 -1.12 13.30
C LYS A 59 -11.64 -1.93 12.58
N GLY A 60 -11.42 -2.29 11.32
CA GLY A 60 -12.28 -3.18 10.55
C GLY A 60 -12.30 -4.63 11.08
N ASN A 61 -11.19 -5.12 11.64
CA ASN A 61 -11.12 -6.42 12.32
C ASN A 61 -11.76 -6.38 13.70
N ARG A 62 -11.59 -5.29 14.46
CA ARG A 62 -12.21 -5.10 15.78
C ARG A 62 -13.73 -5.02 15.71
N LYS A 63 -14.30 -4.49 14.63
CA LYS A 63 -15.76 -4.53 14.36
C LYS A 63 -16.28 -5.91 13.90
N ARG A 64 -15.39 -6.80 13.45
CA ARG A 64 -15.74 -8.14 12.95
C ARG A 64 -15.37 -9.29 13.90
N GLY A 65 -14.93 -8.99 15.12
CA GLY A 65 -14.62 -10.01 16.13
C GLY A 65 -13.49 -10.97 15.72
N VAL A 66 -12.62 -10.57 14.80
CA VAL A 66 -11.49 -11.39 14.34
C VAL A 66 -10.30 -11.13 15.26
N VAL A 67 -10.02 -12.10 16.13
CA VAL A 67 -8.84 -12.18 17.01
C VAL A 67 -7.56 -12.15 16.15
N GLU A 68 -6.57 -11.35 16.55
CA GLU A 68 -5.22 -11.34 15.96
C GLU A 68 -4.62 -12.74 16.03
N LEU A 69 -4.21 -13.29 14.88
CA LEU A 69 -3.29 -14.41 14.84
C LEU A 69 -1.90 -13.83 14.57
N SER A 70 -1.03 -14.02 15.56
CA SER A 70 0.32 -13.50 15.68
C SER A 70 1.29 -14.08 14.65
N ASP A 71 2.36 -13.30 14.45
CA ASP A 71 3.64 -13.48 13.75
C ASP A 71 3.65 -13.59 12.22
#